data_AF-A0A948IZ94-F1
#
_entry.id   AF-A0A948IZ94-F1
#
_cell.length_a   1.000
_cell.length_b   1.000
_cell.length_c   1.000
_cell.angle_alpha   90.00
_cell.angle_beta   90.00
_cell.angle_gamma   90.00
#
_symmetry.space_group_name_H-M   'P 1'
#
loop_
_entity.id
_entity.type
_entity.pdbx_description
1 polymer ?
#
loop_
_entity_poly.entity_id
_entity_poly.type
_entity_poly.pdbx_seq_one_letter_code
_entity_poly.pdbx_strand_id
1 'polypeptide(L)'
;LAGFLTLLIQLPIVISLYWVFNSKELLTVDPSLLYPFVGMPEAVSPAFLGVFAIVGSSIVLAVLAGVTQLIQAWYAIPVPEKSTKKGGDMQADFGRAMALQMRFLLPIFIAFAAYFTSVAIALYFITSNVVSIAQEYIVRKQGIKPKVEA
;
A
#
# COMPACT_ATOMS: atom_id res chain seq x y z
N LEU A 1 7.17 -9.21 16.52
CA LEU A 1 8.17 -9.52 15.47
C LEU A 1 7.55 -9.72 14.08
N ALA A 2 6.44 -10.48 13.95
CA ALA A 2 5.84 -10.84 12.66
C ALA A 2 5.47 -9.64 11.75
N GLY A 3 4.96 -8.53 12.29
CA GLY A 3 4.59 -7.35 11.49
C GLY A 3 5.76 -6.48 10.99
N PHE A 4 6.97 -6.67 11.51
CA PHE A 4 8.16 -5.94 11.00
C PHE A 4 8.68 -6.56 9.71
N LEU A 5 8.62 -7.90 9.60
CA LEU A 5 9.04 -8.62 8.41
C LEU A 5 8.22 -8.23 7.18
N THR A 6 6.91 -8.03 7.34
CA THR A 6 6.02 -7.59 6.26
C THR A 6 6.41 -6.19 5.76
N LEU A 7 6.79 -5.27 6.65
CA LEU A 7 7.28 -3.95 6.27
C LEU A 7 8.62 -4.01 5.51
N LEU A 8 9.53 -4.89 5.94
CA LEU A 8 10.80 -5.09 5.24
C LEU A 8 10.62 -5.63 3.82
N ILE A 9 9.65 -6.51 3.60
CA ILE A 9 9.34 -7.03 2.26
C ILE A 9 8.63 -5.98 1.40
N GLN A 10 7.83 -5.10 2.01
CA GLN A 10 7.09 -4.05 1.32
C GLN A 10 8.03 -3.01 0.67
N LEU A 11 9.10 -2.60 1.37
CA LEU A 11 9.98 -1.53 0.91
C LEU A 11 10.65 -1.81 -0.45
N PRO A 12 11.30 -2.97 -0.69
CA PRO A 12 11.87 -3.31 -1.99
C PRO A 12 10.83 -3.25 -3.11
N ILE A 13 9.61 -3.75 -2.88
CA ILE A 13 8.56 -3.77 -3.90
C ILE A 13 8.18 -2.35 -4.30
N VAL A 14 7.93 -1.47 -3.34
CA VAL A 14 7.57 -0.07 -3.61
C VAL A 14 8.71 0.67 -4.31
N ILE A 15 9.96 0.44 -3.89
CA ILE A 15 11.14 1.04 -4.53
C ILE A 15 11.30 0.54 -5.97
N SER A 16 11.14 -0.76 -6.22
CA SER A 16 11.20 -1.32 -7.57
C SER A 16 10.13 -0.73 -8.48
N LEU A 17 8.89 -0.62 -8.01
CA LEU A 17 7.83 0.02 -8.78
C LEU A 17 8.14 1.48 -9.06
N TYR A 18 8.65 2.23 -8.07
CA TYR A 18 9.08 3.61 -8.28
C TYR A 18 10.12 3.71 -9.41
N TRP A 19 11.17 2.89 -9.37
CA TRP A 19 12.21 2.90 -10.39
C TRP A 19 11.67 2.57 -11.78
N VAL A 20 10.84 1.53 -11.92
CA VAL A 20 10.27 1.10 -13.20
C VAL A 20 9.38 2.17 -13.83
N PHE A 21 8.55 2.86 -13.04
CA PHE A 21 7.68 3.90 -13.59
C PHE A 21 8.39 5.24 -13.77
N ASN A 22 9.47 5.49 -13.01
CA ASN A 22 10.27 6.70 -13.14
C ASN A 22 11.33 6.61 -14.27
N SER A 23 11.79 5.41 -14.64
CA SER A 23 12.72 5.23 -15.77
C SER A 23 12.08 5.61 -17.12
N LYS A 24 10.74 5.65 -17.20
CA LYS A 24 9.94 5.93 -18.40
C LYS A 24 10.22 5.01 -19.59
N GLU A 25 10.98 3.93 -19.39
CA GLU A 25 11.31 2.94 -20.42
C GLU A 25 10.04 2.28 -20.97
N LEU A 26 8.99 2.15 -20.14
CA LEU A 26 7.68 1.65 -20.54
C LEU A 26 6.93 2.57 -21.52
N LEU A 27 7.38 3.82 -21.70
CA LEU A 27 6.78 4.79 -22.62
C LEU A 27 7.51 4.84 -23.96
N THR A 28 8.68 4.20 -24.06
CA THR A 28 9.54 4.22 -25.24
C THR A 28 9.57 2.84 -25.87
N VAL A 29 9.18 2.73 -27.14
CA VAL A 29 9.25 1.47 -27.89
C VAL A 29 10.60 1.41 -28.60
N ASP A 30 11.39 0.38 -28.33
CA ASP A 30 12.59 0.10 -29.09
C ASP A 30 12.20 -0.56 -30.43
N PRO A 31 12.46 0.10 -31.59
CA PRO A 31 12.13 -0.46 -32.89
C PRO A 31 12.85 -1.78 -33.20
N SER A 32 13.99 -2.05 -32.55
CA SER A 32 14.76 -3.29 -32.74
C SER A 32 14.08 -4.51 -32.12
N LEU A 33 13.18 -4.31 -31.15
CA LEU A 33 12.38 -5.36 -30.53
C LEU A 33 11.07 -5.62 -31.30
N LEU A 34 10.72 -4.76 -32.25
CA LEU A 34 9.52 -4.94 -33.06
C LEU A 34 9.73 -6.02 -34.11
N TYR A 35 8.71 -6.87 -34.27
CA TYR A 35 8.69 -7.78 -35.40
C TYR A 35 8.64 -6.97 -36.71
N PRO A 36 9.26 -7.46 -37.80
CA PRO A 36 9.33 -6.75 -39.07
C PRO A 36 7.96 -6.41 -39.69
N PHE A 37 6.91 -7.11 -39.27
CA PHE A 37 5.53 -6.96 -39.75
C PHE A 37 4.66 -6.07 -38.85
N VAL A 38 5.19 -5.55 -37.74
CA VAL A 38 4.46 -4.65 -36.83
C VAL A 38 4.90 -3.22 -37.12
N GLY A 39 3.97 -2.40 -37.62
CA GLY A 39 4.20 -0.96 -37.79
C GLY A 39 4.44 -0.28 -36.44
N MET A 40 5.38 0.66 -36.40
CA MET A 40 5.68 1.41 -35.19
C MET A 40 4.46 2.28 -34.79
N PRO A 41 3.94 2.17 -33.56
CA PRO A 41 2.91 3.08 -33.10
C PRO A 41 3.47 4.50 -32.96
N GLU A 42 2.74 5.50 -33.46
CA GLU A 42 3.14 6.92 -33.35
C GLU A 42 3.14 7.42 -31.90
N ALA A 43 2.29 6.85 -31.04
CA ALA A 43 2.20 7.19 -29.64
C ALA A 43 1.83 5.97 -28.78
N VAL A 44 2.56 5.76 -27.69
CA VAL A 44 2.17 4.86 -26.60
C VAL A 44 1.41 5.68 -25.57
N SER A 45 0.16 5.33 -25.30
CA SER A 45 -0.63 5.97 -24.25
C SER A 45 -0.47 5.21 -22.93
N PRO A 46 0.17 5.80 -21.90
CA PRO A 46 0.27 5.17 -20.58
C PRO A 46 -0.92 5.50 -19.70
N ALA A 47 -2.12 5.55 -20.27
CA ALA A 47 -3.34 5.84 -19.54
C ALA A 47 -3.95 4.55 -18.98
N PHE A 48 -4.01 4.45 -17.66
CA PHE A 48 -4.81 3.43 -16.97
C PHE A 48 -6.30 3.77 -17.12
N LEU A 49 -7.07 2.80 -17.64
CA LEU A 49 -8.50 2.94 -17.97
C LEU A 49 -8.84 4.14 -18.87
N GLY A 50 -7.87 4.66 -19.61
CA GLY A 50 -8.03 5.85 -20.46
C GLY A 50 -8.14 7.19 -19.72
N VAL A 51 -8.10 7.19 -18.38
CA VAL A 51 -8.32 8.40 -17.56
C VAL A 51 -7.08 8.79 -16.74
N PHE A 52 -6.34 7.81 -16.23
CA PHE A 52 -5.24 8.08 -15.28
C PHE A 52 -3.88 7.86 -15.93
N ALA A 53 -3.09 8.91 -16.09
CA ALA A 53 -1.71 8.77 -16.56
C ALA A 53 -0.86 8.04 -15.51
N ILE A 54 -0.35 6.84 -15.85
CA ILE A 54 0.33 5.92 -14.92
C ILE A 54 1.57 6.56 -14.27
N VAL A 55 2.31 7.37 -15.02
CA VAL A 55 3.52 8.09 -14.57
C VAL A 55 3.18 9.42 -13.88
N GLY A 56 1.95 9.92 -14.05
CA GLY A 56 1.49 11.14 -13.39
C GLY A 56 1.04 10.90 -11.95
N SER A 57 0.53 11.95 -11.30
CA SER A 57 -0.12 11.87 -9.99
C SER A 57 -1.64 12.01 -10.11
N SER A 58 -2.36 11.45 -9.14
CA SER A 58 -3.82 11.59 -9.05
C SER A 58 -4.23 11.71 -7.59
N ILE A 59 -4.82 12.86 -7.24
CA ILE A 59 -5.30 13.10 -5.87
C ILE A 59 -6.42 12.12 -5.49
N VAL A 60 -7.29 11.76 -6.44
CA VAL A 60 -8.39 10.83 -6.22
C VAL A 60 -7.85 9.45 -5.83
N LEU A 61 -6.88 8.94 -6.59
CA LEU A 61 -6.28 7.63 -6.30
C LEU A 61 -5.41 7.67 -5.03
N ALA A 62 -4.71 8.77 -4.77
CA ALA A 62 -3.93 8.93 -3.54
C ALA A 62 -4.82 8.91 -2.28
N VAL A 63 -5.96 9.61 -2.31
CA VAL A 63 -6.93 9.57 -1.21
C VAL A 63 -7.52 8.17 -1.05
N LEU A 64 -7.88 7.50 -2.15
CA LEU A 64 -8.36 6.11 -2.09
C LEU A 64 -7.31 5.15 -1.52
N ALA A 65 -6.04 5.31 -1.87
CA ALA A 65 -4.94 4.54 -1.28
C ALA A 65 -4.86 4.75 0.23
N GLY A 66 -4.95 6.00 0.70
CA GLY A 66 -4.99 6.32 2.13
C GLY A 66 -6.20 5.74 2.87
N VAL A 67 -7.40 5.86 2.29
CA VAL A 67 -8.63 5.31 2.89
C VAL A 67 -8.58 3.80 2.96
N THR A 68 -8.19 3.12 1.89
CA THR A 68 -8.04 1.65 1.89
C THR A 68 -6.96 1.20 2.86
N GLN A 69 -5.86 1.94 2.98
CA GLN A 69 -4.80 1.68 3.98
C GLN A 69 -5.33 1.84 5.41
N LEU A 70 -6.15 2.85 5.66
CA LEU A 70 -6.77 3.07 6.97
C LEU A 70 -7.68 1.91 7.35
N ILE A 71 -8.52 1.45 6.41
CA ILE A 71 -9.42 0.30 6.63
C ILE A 71 -8.60 -0.97 6.90
N GLN A 72 -7.57 -1.23 6.09
CA GLN A 72 -6.67 -2.37 6.26
C GLN A 72 -5.99 -2.34 7.64
N ALA A 73 -5.45 -1.19 8.04
CA ALA A 73 -4.82 -1.01 9.34
C ALA A 73 -5.80 -1.19 10.49
N TRP A 74 -7.08 -0.80 10.29
CA TRP A 74 -8.13 -0.96 11.29
C TRP A 74 -8.44 -2.43 11.59
N TYR A 75 -8.34 -3.30 10.59
CA TYR A 75 -8.50 -4.74 10.78
C TYR A 75 -7.21 -5.42 11.25
N ALA A 76 -6.06 -5.05 10.68
CA ALA A 76 -4.78 -5.72 10.93
C ALA A 76 -4.11 -5.35 12.26
N ILE A 77 -4.32 -4.12 12.76
CA ILE A 77 -3.62 -3.61 13.95
C ILE A 77 -4.59 -3.53 15.13
N PRO A 78 -4.56 -4.51 16.06
CA PRO A 78 -5.30 -4.41 17.31
C PRO A 78 -4.68 -3.32 18.18
N VAL A 79 -5.52 -2.41 18.69
CA VAL A 79 -5.09 -1.37 19.64
C VAL A 79 -5.43 -1.86 21.05
N PRO A 80 -4.43 -2.03 21.94
CA PRO A 80 -4.66 -2.46 23.32
C PRO A 80 -5.54 -1.47 24.09
N GLU A 81 -6.37 -2.00 25.00
CA GLU A 81 -7.15 -1.16 25.92
C GLU A 81 -6.25 -0.34 26.83
N LYS A 82 -6.78 0.79 27.33
CA LYS A 82 -6.01 1.70 28.17
C LYS A 82 -5.85 1.04 29.53
N SER A 83 -4.63 0.98 30.06
CA SER A 83 -4.40 0.39 31.38
C SER A 83 -5.23 1.11 32.44
N THR A 84 -6.03 0.36 33.20
CA THR A 84 -6.88 0.87 34.29
C THR A 84 -6.18 0.81 35.65
N LYS A 85 -4.94 0.30 35.73
CA LYS A 85 -4.19 0.20 36.99
C LYS A 85 -3.71 1.58 37.45
N LYS A 86 -4.07 1.96 38.69
CA LYS A 86 -3.49 3.11 39.40
C LYS A 86 -1.98 2.88 39.52
N GLY A 87 -1.19 3.62 38.74
CA GLY A 87 0.26 3.49 38.67
C GLY A 87 0.83 3.58 37.25
N GLY A 88 0.01 3.30 36.23
CA GLY A 88 0.41 3.40 34.81
C GLY A 88 1.46 2.37 34.41
N ASP A 89 1.09 1.43 33.55
CA ASP A 89 2.09 0.55 32.93
C ASP A 89 2.68 1.28 31.72
N MET A 90 3.81 1.96 31.93
CA MET A 90 4.48 2.75 30.87
C MET A 90 4.75 1.93 29.61
N GLN A 91 5.02 0.63 29.75
CA GLN A 91 5.27 -0.23 28.60
C GLN A 91 3.99 -0.48 27.81
N ALA A 92 2.86 -0.72 28.50
CA ALA A 92 1.56 -0.87 27.86
C ALA A 92 1.08 0.42 27.17
N ASP A 93 1.28 1.57 27.83
CA ASP A 93 0.91 2.87 27.27
C ASP A 93 1.78 3.23 26.05
N PHE A 94 3.08 2.92 26.09
CA PHE A 94 3.96 3.08 24.93
C PHE A 94 3.55 2.19 23.75
N GLY A 95 3.27 0.90 24.02
CA GLY A 95 2.79 -0.04 22.99
C GLY A 95 1.48 0.41 22.34
N ARG A 96 0.54 0.94 23.13
CA ARG A 96 -0.71 1.52 22.64
C ARG A 96 -0.47 2.75 21.77
N ALA A 97 0.41 3.66 22.18
CA ALA A 97 0.75 4.83 21.39
C ALA A 97 1.34 4.45 20.02
N MET A 98 2.26 3.48 20.00
CA MET A 98 2.83 2.95 18.75
C MET A 98 1.75 2.33 17.84
N ALA A 99 0.83 1.54 18.41
CA ALA A 99 -0.27 0.96 17.64
C ALA A 99 -1.19 2.03 17.04
N LEU A 100 -1.48 3.11 17.78
CA LEU A 100 -2.27 4.24 17.29
C LEU A 100 -1.57 5.01 16.16
N GLN A 101 -0.26 5.25 16.28
CA GLN A 101 0.53 5.91 15.23
C GLN A 101 0.51 5.07 13.94
N MET A 102 0.72 3.76 14.05
CA MET A 102 0.66 2.85 12.90
C MET A 102 -0.74 2.75 12.29
N ARG A 103 -1.78 2.86 13.11
CA ARG A 103 -3.17 2.79 12.63
C ARG A 103 -3.64 4.07 11.93
N PHE A 104 -3.20 5.24 12.38
CA PHE A 104 -3.74 6.52 11.93
C PHE A 104 -2.76 7.41 11.17
N LEU A 105 -1.48 7.46 11.57
CA LEU A 105 -0.48 8.30 10.89
C LEU A 105 0.04 7.63 9.62
N LEU A 106 0.29 6.32 9.65
CA LEU A 106 0.83 5.62 8.49
C LEU A 106 -0.08 5.73 7.24
N PRO A 107 -1.41 5.58 7.32
CA PRO A 107 -2.29 5.80 6.16
C PRO A 107 -2.17 7.20 5.55
N ILE A 108 -1.95 8.23 6.38
CA ILE A 108 -1.76 9.61 5.92
C ILE A 108 -0.44 9.72 5.15
N PHE A 109 0.64 9.13 5.66
CA PHE A 109 1.93 9.11 4.96
C PHE A 109 1.85 8.35 3.63
N ILE A 110 1.12 7.23 3.59
CA ILE A 110 0.93 6.47 2.35
C ILE A 110 0.12 7.28 1.32
N ALA A 111 -0.94 7.98 1.74
CA ALA A 111 -1.70 8.85 0.85
C ALA A 111 -0.82 9.97 0.25
N PHE A 112 0.00 10.61 1.09
CA PHE A 112 0.96 11.62 0.65
C PHE A 112 1.98 11.02 -0.33
N ALA A 113 2.64 9.92 0.04
CA ALA A 113 3.61 9.26 -0.82
C ALA A 113 3.01 8.85 -2.18
N ALA A 114 1.80 8.29 -2.18
CA ALA A 114 1.09 7.91 -3.41
C ALA A 114 0.79 9.12 -4.31
N TYR A 115 0.49 10.29 -3.73
CA TYR A 115 0.27 11.52 -4.49
C TYR A 115 1.57 12.05 -5.11
N PHE A 116 2.68 12.07 -4.37
CA PHE A 116 3.94 12.63 -4.86
C PHE A 116 4.69 11.73 -5.83
N THR A 117 4.39 10.42 -5.83
CA THR A 117 5.21 9.47 -6.57
C THR A 117 4.61 9.12 -7.92
N SER A 118 3.51 8.35 -7.96
CA SER A 118 2.82 8.04 -9.22
C SER A 118 1.45 7.38 -9.00
N VAL A 119 0.60 7.46 -10.02
CA VAL A 119 -0.66 6.70 -10.12
C VAL A 119 -0.40 5.21 -10.00
N ALA A 120 0.68 4.70 -10.60
CA ALA A 120 1.02 3.28 -10.52
C ALA A 120 1.19 2.80 -9.07
N ILE A 121 1.88 3.59 -8.25
CA ILE A 121 2.09 3.27 -6.83
C ILE A 121 0.79 3.41 -6.04
N ALA A 122 -0.03 4.42 -6.33
CA ALA A 122 -1.35 4.54 -5.73
C ALA A 122 -2.22 3.29 -6.00
N LEU A 123 -2.25 2.82 -7.26
CA LEU A 123 -2.99 1.61 -7.65
C LEU A 123 -2.45 0.34 -6.98
N TYR A 124 -1.12 0.24 -6.85
CA TYR A 124 -0.49 -0.85 -6.12
C TYR A 124 -0.96 -0.90 -4.65
N PHE A 125 -0.91 0.22 -3.94
CA PHE A 125 -1.38 0.28 -2.55
C PHE A 125 -2.88 -0.06 -2.44
N ILE A 126 -3.73 0.51 -3.30
CA ILE A 126 -5.17 0.22 -3.31
C ILE A 126 -5.40 -1.28 -3.49
N THR A 127 -4.78 -1.89 -4.51
CA THR A 127 -4.99 -3.30 -4.83
C THR A 127 -4.49 -4.20 -3.70
N SER A 128 -3.29 -3.93 -3.18
CA SER A 128 -2.71 -4.68 -2.07
C SER A 128 -3.59 -4.59 -0.82
N ASN A 129 -4.10 -3.40 -0.50
CA ASN A 129 -4.97 -3.19 0.65
C ASN A 129 -6.31 -3.91 0.50
N VAL A 130 -6.93 -3.84 -0.68
CA VAL A 130 -8.19 -4.53 -0.96
C VAL A 130 -8.03 -6.05 -0.84
N VAL A 131 -6.96 -6.62 -1.42
CA VAL A 131 -6.66 -8.05 -1.31
C VAL A 131 -6.42 -8.43 0.16
N SER A 132 -5.65 -7.63 0.90
CA SER A 132 -5.38 -7.88 2.32
C SER A 132 -6.66 -7.86 3.15
N ILE A 133 -7.55 -6.90 2.92
CA ILE A 133 -8.85 -6.80 3.60
C ILE A 133 -9.71 -8.02 3.27
N ALA A 134 -9.76 -8.43 1.99
CA ALA A 134 -10.53 -9.59 1.57
C ALA A 134 -10.00 -10.88 2.22
N GLN A 135 -8.68 -11.07 2.25
CA GLN A 135 -8.03 -12.19 2.92
C GLN A 135 -8.36 -12.22 4.40
N GLU A 136 -8.19 -11.09 5.09
CA GLU A 136 -8.47 -10.97 6.53
C GLU A 136 -9.94 -11.29 6.84
N TYR A 137 -10.87 -10.80 6.01
CA TYR A 137 -12.29 -11.08 6.15
C TYR A 137 -12.61 -12.58 6.01
N ILE A 138 -12.04 -13.23 4.98
CA ILE A 138 -12.24 -14.67 4.74
C ILE A 138 -11.67 -15.51 5.90
N VAL A 139 -10.45 -15.21 6.35
CA VAL A 139 -9.78 -15.94 7.44
C VAL A 139 -10.58 -15.83 8.74
N ARG A 140 -11.06 -14.63 9.07
CA ARG A 140 -11.91 -14.41 10.25
C ARG A 140 -13.22 -15.19 10.17
N LYS A 141 -13.84 -15.25 8.99
CA LYS A 141 -15.08 -16.01 8.76
C LYS A 141 -14.87 -17.53 8.94
N GLN A 142 -13.69 -18.04 8.64
CA GLN A 142 -13.35 -19.46 8.82
C GLN A 142 -13.06 -19.83 10.29
N GLY A 143 -13.10 -18.88 11.23
CA GLY A 143 -12.96 -19.17 12.65
C GLY A 143 -11.54 -19.55 13.07
N ILE A 144 -10.55 -19.37 12.20
CA ILE A 144 -9.13 -19.52 12.54
C ILE A 144 -8.77 -18.35 13.45
N LYS A 145 -9.00 -18.52 14.75
CA LYS A 145 -8.61 -17.53 15.75
C LYS A 145 -7.08 -17.52 15.82
N PRO A 146 -6.41 -16.36 15.64
CA PRO A 146 -4.98 -16.29 15.89
C PRO A 146 -4.75 -16.69 17.34
N LYS A 147 -3.89 -17.69 17.57
CA LYS A 147 -3.40 -18.02 18.91
C LYS A 147 -2.72 -16.77 19.44
N VAL A 148 -3.36 -16.10 20.39
CA VAL A 148 -2.71 -15.05 21.19
C VAL A 148 -1.80 -15.81 22.15
N GLU A 149 -0.53 -15.96 21.78
CA GLU A 149 0.49 -16.40 22.73
C GLU A 149 0.68 -15.26 23.73
N ALA A 150 0.35 -15.56 24.99
CA ALA A 150 0.44 -14.67 26.14
C ALA A 150 1.88 -14.58 26.65
#